data_AF-A0A7W8N8V8-F1
#
_entry.id   AF-A0A7W8N8V8-F1
#
_cell.length_a   1.000
_cell.length_b   1.000
_cell.length_c   1.000
_cell.angle_alpha   90.00
_cell.angle_beta   90.00
_cell.angle_gamma   90.00
#
_symmetry.space_group_name_H-M   'P 1'
#
loop_
_entity.id
_entity.type
_entity.pdbx_description
1 polymer ?
#
loop_
_entity_poly.entity_id
_entity_poly.type
_entity_poly.pdbx_seq_one_letter_code
_entity_poly.pdbx_strand_id
1 'polypeptide(L)'
;METYVYAFLVGGMLSLIGQLLLIKWSFIRMMTILLFIGMAIEAMSLYDPMQSFAHAGIEVTLVHVGASCIQAIKTGDFTNVIFFISFPIFVAWMTAIVCRPRGRIE
;
A
#
# COMPACT_ATOMS: atom_id res chain seq x y z
N MET A 1 20.72 -10.70 7.42
CA MET A 1 19.80 -10.59 8.57
C MET A 1 19.42 -9.14 8.82
N GLU A 2 20.38 -8.21 8.77
CA GLU A 2 20.16 -6.74 8.81
C GLU A 2 18.94 -6.28 7.97
N THR A 3 18.87 -6.68 6.69
CA THR A 3 17.83 -6.27 5.74
C THR A 3 16.40 -6.66 6.17
N TYR A 4 16.25 -7.80 6.85
CA TYR A 4 14.94 -8.24 7.35
C TYR A 4 14.47 -7.41 8.55
N VAL A 5 15.42 -6.99 9.41
CA VAL A 5 15.13 -6.13 10.57
C VAL A 5 14.66 -4.76 10.08
N TYR A 6 15.35 -4.18 9.10
CA TYR A 6 14.94 -2.89 8.50
C TYR A 6 13.61 -2.98 7.77
N ALA A 7 13.37 -4.04 7.00
CA ALA A 7 12.07 -4.26 6.35
C ALA A 7 10.92 -4.34 7.36
N PHE A 8 11.12 -5.08 8.47
CA PHE A 8 10.13 -5.19 9.53
C PHE A 8 9.93 -3.86 10.27
N LEU A 9 11.00 -3.12 10.57
CA LEU A 9 10.91 -1.85 11.28
C LEU A 9 10.16 -0.79 10.46
N VAL A 10 10.50 -0.65 9.18
CA VAL A 10 9.88 0.34 8.29
C VAL A 10 8.42 0.00 8.03
N GLY A 11 8.11 -1.27 7.70
CA GLY A 11 6.73 -1.71 7.53
C GLY A 11 5.90 -1.59 8.82
N GLY A 12 6.47 -1.96 9.96
CA GLY A 12 5.85 -1.84 11.27
C GLY A 12 5.59 -0.39 11.69
N MET A 13 6.55 0.51 11.42
CA MET A 13 6.40 1.94 11.72
C MET A 13 5.33 2.58 10.83
N LEU A 14 5.27 2.24 9.54
CA LEU A 14 4.18 2.68 8.66
C LEU A 14 2.82 2.14 9.12
N SER A 15 2.76 0.89 9.57
CA SER A 15 1.54 0.28 10.12
C SER A 15 1.06 1.01 11.39
N LEU A 16 1.98 1.31 12.31
CA LEU A 16 1.69 2.08 13.53
C LEU A 16 1.18 3.49 13.22
N ILE A 17 1.81 4.20 12.27
CA ILE A 17 1.33 5.51 11.82
C ILE A 17 -0.09 5.39 11.25
N GLY A 18 -0.35 4.36 10.47
CA GLY A 18 -1.67 4.11 9.90
C GLY A 18 -2.74 3.83 10.96
N GLN A 19 -2.43 3.01 11.95
CA GLN A 19 -3.32 2.77 13.09
C GLN A 19 -3.57 4.04 13.91
N LEU A 20 -2.55 4.88 14.12
CA LEU A 20 -2.69 6.15 14.82
C LEU A 20 -3.61 7.12 14.06
N LEU A 21 -3.49 7.17 12.73
CA LEU A 21 -4.37 7.97 11.87
C LEU A 21 -5.81 7.45 11.90
N LEU A 22 -6.01 6.13 11.90
CA LEU A 22 -7.34 5.51 11.97
C LEU A 22 -8.10 5.83 13.26
N ILE A 23 -7.39 6.02 14.38
CA ILE A 23 -8.02 6.42 15.65
C ILE A 23 -8.70 7.79 15.53
N LYS A 24 -8.16 8.69 14.69
CA LYS A 24 -8.61 10.08 14.62
C LYS A 24 -9.38 10.41 13.34
N TRP A 25 -9.20 9.65 12.26
CA TRP A 25 -9.76 9.92 10.93
C TRP A 25 -10.52 8.71 10.39
N SER A 26 -11.52 8.98 9.53
CA SER A 26 -12.21 7.94 8.78
C SER A 26 -11.24 7.16 7.88
N PHE A 27 -11.47 5.85 7.76
CA PHE A 27 -10.65 4.92 6.97
C PHE A 27 -10.33 5.43 5.57
N ILE A 28 -11.32 5.98 4.87
CA ILE A 28 -11.16 6.54 3.52
C ILE A 28 -10.11 7.66 3.49
N ARG A 29 -10.14 8.58 4.46
CA ARG A 29 -9.21 9.72 4.48
C ARG A 29 -7.78 9.28 4.78
N MET A 30 -7.62 8.31 5.68
CA MET A 30 -6.32 7.75 6.02
C MET A 30 -5.66 7.07 4.80
N MET A 31 -6.42 6.26 4.05
CA MET A 31 -5.91 5.62 2.84
C MET A 31 -5.49 6.63 1.79
N THR A 32 -6.31 7.64 1.55
CA THR A 32 -6.01 8.68 0.56
C THR A 32 -4.77 9.48 0.93
N ILE A 33 -4.60 9.88 2.20
CA ILE A 33 -3.42 10.61 2.65
C ILE A 33 -2.15 9.77 2.47
N LEU A 34 -2.17 8.49 2.85
CA LEU A 34 -1.01 7.61 2.68
C LEU A 34 -0.64 7.38 1.21
N LEU A 35 -1.64 7.29 0.32
CA LEU A 35 -1.41 7.23 -1.13
C LEU A 35 -0.76 8.50 -1.65
N PHE A 36 -1.28 9.67 -1.27
CA PHE A 36 -0.72 10.96 -1.69
C PHE A 36 0.70 11.17 -1.19
N ILE A 37 1.01 10.73 0.04
CA ILE A 37 2.37 10.76 0.58
C ILE A 37 3.29 9.88 -0.28
N GLY A 38 2.85 8.68 -0.67
CA GLY A 38 3.61 7.81 -1.58
C GLY A 38 3.85 8.44 -2.95
N MET A 39 2.83 9.07 -3.54
CA MET A 39 2.97 9.80 -4.79
C MET A 39 3.94 10.97 -4.68
N ALA A 40 3.91 11.72 -3.57
CA ALA A 40 4.79 12.87 -3.35
C ALA A 40 6.27 12.44 -3.20
N ILE A 41 6.54 11.36 -2.45
CA ILE A 41 7.90 10.85 -2.25
C ILE A 41 8.48 10.34 -3.59
N GLU A 42 7.67 9.66 -4.39
CA GLU A 42 8.06 9.17 -5.72
C GLU A 42 8.19 10.30 -6.75
N ALA A 43 7.40 11.37 -6.65
CA ALA A 43 7.57 12.57 -7.46
C ALA A 43 8.91 13.26 -7.17
N MET A 44 9.41 13.19 -5.93
CA MET A 44 10.75 13.66 -5.56
C MET A 44 11.86 12.65 -5.90
N SER A 45 11.54 11.52 -6.55
CA SER A 45 12.47 10.44 -6.93
C SER A 45 13.26 9.84 -5.75
N LEU A 46 12.78 10.02 -4.52
CA LEU A 46 13.44 9.55 -3.30
C LEU A 46 12.98 8.14 -2.90
N TYR A 47 12.08 7.54 -3.69
CA TYR A 47 11.47 6.26 -3.38
C TYR A 47 12.38 5.08 -3.68
N ASP A 48 13.05 5.07 -4.84
CA ASP A 48 14.03 4.05 -5.23
C ASP A 48 15.08 3.72 -4.16
N PRO A 49 15.75 4.70 -3.51
CA PRO A 49 16.69 4.40 -2.45
C PRO A 49 15.98 3.83 -1.21
N MET A 50 14.80 4.35 -0.84
CA MET A 50 14.04 3.82 0.30
C MET A 50 13.56 2.39 0.06
N GLN A 51 13.12 2.08 -1.17
CA GLN A 51 12.70 0.76 -1.60
C GLN A 51 13.86 -0.22 -1.62
N SER A 52 15.05 0.21 -2.05
CA SER A 52 16.27 -0.64 -2.00
C SER A 52 16.63 -1.06 -0.57
N PHE A 53 16.50 -0.15 0.40
CA PHE A 53 16.82 -0.42 1.81
C PHE A 53 15.77 -1.28 2.55
N ALA A 54 14.48 -1.08 2.25
CA ALA A 54 13.40 -1.73 2.99
C ALA A 54 12.66 -2.82 2.22
N HIS A 55 12.83 -2.91 0.90
CA HIS A 55 12.27 -3.89 -0.04
C HIS A 55 10.84 -4.32 0.35
N ALA A 56 10.71 -5.51 0.96
CA ALA A 56 9.45 -6.12 1.34
C ALA A 56 8.64 -5.34 2.39
N GLY A 57 9.28 -4.47 3.18
CA GLY A 57 8.61 -3.63 4.18
C GLY A 57 7.82 -2.48 3.57
N ILE A 58 8.24 -1.98 2.41
CA ILE A 58 7.60 -0.85 1.71
C ILE A 58 6.61 -1.36 0.67
N GLU A 59 6.94 -2.42 -0.07
CA GLU A 59 6.08 -3.00 -1.13
C GLU A 59 4.69 -3.41 -0.64
N VAL A 60 4.54 -3.78 0.63
CA VAL A 60 3.25 -4.27 1.17
C VAL A 60 2.37 -3.11 1.68
N THR A 61 2.85 -1.87 1.64
CA THR A 61 2.16 -0.70 2.19
C THR A 61 1.47 0.15 1.12
N LEU A 62 0.44 0.93 1.51
CA LEU A 62 -0.27 1.83 0.59
C LEU A 62 0.62 2.90 -0.05
N VAL A 63 1.73 3.26 0.60
CA VAL A 63 2.70 4.22 0.06
C VAL A 63 3.32 3.68 -1.24
N HIS A 64 3.51 2.36 -1.34
CA HIS A 64 3.97 1.70 -2.56
C HIS A 64 2.97 1.82 -3.71
N VAL A 65 1.68 1.65 -3.46
CA VAL A 65 0.66 1.78 -4.52
C VAL A 65 0.67 3.21 -5.08
N GLY A 66 0.87 4.21 -4.21
CA GLY A 66 1.03 5.61 -4.61
C GLY A 66 2.27 5.85 -5.47
N ALA A 67 3.42 5.32 -5.06
CA ALA A 67 4.66 5.43 -5.85
C ALA A 67 4.55 4.71 -7.19
N SER A 68 4.06 3.47 -7.21
CA SER A 68 3.86 2.71 -8.46
C SER A 68 2.92 3.42 -9.43
N CYS A 69 1.99 4.25 -8.97
CA CYS A 69 1.14 5.08 -9.84
C CYS A 69 1.95 6.14 -10.60
N ILE A 70 2.82 6.89 -9.92
CA ILE A 70 3.68 7.88 -10.57
C ILE A 70 4.69 7.20 -11.49
N GLN A 71 5.25 6.07 -11.06
CA GLN A 71 6.19 5.29 -11.87
C GLN A 71 5.53 4.72 -13.13
N ALA A 72 4.29 4.23 -13.04
CA ALA A 72 3.50 3.79 -14.19
C ALA A 72 3.27 4.91 -15.20
N ILE A 73 3.05 6.15 -14.75
CA ILE A 73 2.92 7.31 -15.64
C ILE A 73 4.26 7.65 -16.31
N LYS A 74 5.38 7.56 -15.59
CA LYS A 74 6.72 7.84 -16.13
C LYS A 74 7.16 6.79 -17.18
N THR A 75 6.91 5.51 -16.91
CA THR A 75 7.42 4.39 -17.72
C THR A 75 6.38 3.90 -18.75
N GLY A 76 5.10 4.23 -18.56
CA GLY A 76 3.98 3.71 -19.36
C GLY A 76 3.52 2.30 -18.95
N ASP A 77 4.15 1.69 -17.95
CA ASP A 77 3.86 0.33 -17.48
C ASP A 77 2.90 0.34 -16.27
N PHE A 78 1.62 0.06 -16.55
CA PHE A 78 0.57 -0.01 -15.53
C PHE A 78 0.41 -1.40 -14.89
N THR A 79 1.20 -2.38 -15.34
CA THR A 79 1.11 -3.79 -14.90
C THR A 79 1.11 -3.91 -13.39
N ASN A 80 2.05 -3.25 -12.70
CA ASN A 80 2.15 -3.30 -11.24
C ASN A 80 0.89 -2.76 -10.56
N VAL A 81 0.40 -1.58 -10.98
CA VAL A 81 -0.80 -0.96 -10.40
C VAL A 81 -2.04 -1.84 -10.60
N ILE A 82 -2.19 -2.41 -11.79
CA ILE A 82 -3.30 -3.31 -12.12
C ILE A 82 -3.26 -4.55 -11.23
N PHE A 83 -2.08 -5.16 -11.03
CA PHE A 83 -1.93 -6.32 -10.13
C PHE A 83 -2.38 -5.99 -8.70
N PHE A 84 -2.00 -4.82 -8.17
CA PHE A 84 -2.37 -4.40 -6.82
C PHE A 84 -3.86 -4.18 -6.62
N ILE A 85 -4.60 -3.83 -7.67
CA ILE A 85 -6.06 -3.67 -7.61
C ILE A 85 -6.77 -5.00 -7.87
N SER A 86 -6.33 -5.75 -8.88
CA SER A 86 -6.99 -6.99 -9.31
C SER A 86 -6.85 -8.13 -8.31
N PHE A 87 -5.69 -8.31 -7.68
CA PHE A 87 -5.46 -9.43 -6.77
C PHE A 87 -6.38 -9.38 -5.52
N PRO A 88 -6.51 -8.24 -4.79
CA PRO A 88 -7.44 -8.16 -3.66
C PRO A 88 -8.90 -8.33 -4.06
N ILE A 89 -9.32 -7.82 -5.23
CA ILE A 89 -10.69 -7.97 -5.72
C ILE A 89 -11.00 -9.45 -6.00
N PHE A 90 -10.06 -10.16 -6.65
CA PHE A 90 -10.22 -11.59 -6.91
C PHE A 90 -10.28 -12.40 -5.62
N VAL A 91 -9.38 -12.13 -4.67
CA VAL A 91 -9.38 -12.79 -3.36
C VAL A 91 -10.67 -12.48 -2.58
N ALA A 92 -11.14 -11.24 -2.61
CA ALA A 92 -12.40 -10.84 -1.97
C ALA A 92 -13.60 -11.57 -2.59
N TRP A 93 -13.64 -11.70 -3.92
CA TRP A 93 -14.69 -12.44 -4.62
C TRP A 93 -14.66 -13.94 -4.27
N MET A 94 -13.48 -14.56 -4.27
CA MET A 94 -13.33 -15.96 -3.84
C MET A 94 -13.77 -16.16 -2.39
N THR A 95 -13.38 -15.25 -1.49
CA THR A 95 -13.77 -15.30 -0.08
C THR A 95 -15.28 -15.13 0.09
N ALA A 96 -15.91 -14.27 -0.71
CA ALA A 96 -17.36 -14.08 -0.70
C ALA A 96 -18.11 -15.35 -1.13
N ILE A 97 -17.59 -16.11 -2.10
CA ILE A 97 -18.18 -17.39 -2.53
C ILE A 97 -18.08 -18.45 -1.42
N VAL A 98 -16.92 -18.56 -0.77
CA VAL A 98 -16.67 -19.58 0.27
C VAL A 98 -17.44 -19.26 1.55
N CYS A 99 -17.35 -18.03 2.03
CA CYS A 99 -17.91 -17.64 3.33
C CYS A 99 -19.39 -17.23 3.26
N ARG A 100 -19.96 -17.04 2.06
CA ARG A 100 -21.31 -16.48 1.82
C ARG A 100 -21.70 -15.43 2.87
N PRO A 101 -20.96 -14.31 2.96
CA PRO A 101 -21.18 -13.32 4.00
C PRO A 101 -22.62 -12.81 3.93
N ARG A 102 -23.35 -12.96 5.05
CA ARG A 102 -24.71 -12.47 5.17
C ARG A 102 -24.64 -10.93 5.21
N GLY A 103 -25.14 -10.28 4.17
CA GLY A 103 -25.04 -8.83 4.01
C GLY A 103 -25.69 -8.08 5.18
N ARG A 104 -24.87 -7.62 6.13
CA ARG A 104 -25.24 -6.54 7.05
C ARG A 104 -24.92 -5.24 6.34
N ILE A 105 -25.87 -4.82 5.50
CA ILE A 105 -25.99 -3.45 5.03
C ILE A 105 -26.54 -2.65 6.20
N GLU A 106 -25.64 -2.16 7.06
CA GLU A 106 -25.89 -1.06 7.98
C GLU A 106 -25.12 0.16 7.50
#